data_AF-A0A3E0Q6G8-F1
#
_entry.id   AF-A0A3E0Q6G8-F1
#
_cell.length_a   1.000
_cell.length_b   1.000
_cell.length_c   1.000
_cell.angle_alpha   90.00
_cell.angle_beta   90.00
_cell.angle_gamma   90.00
#
_symmetry.space_group_name_H-M   'P 1'
#
loop_
_entity.id
_entity.type
_entity.pdbx_description
1 polymer ?
#
loop_
_entity_poly.entity_id
_entity_poly.type
_entity_poly.pdbx_seq_one_letter_code
_entity_poly.pdbx_strand_id
1 'polypeptide(L)'
;MPWERRRRGSAYYISSRRVNGRAVRRYIGGGLAGQIAAELDRIRKERDQRRDEQERIHRQRFETAAVRIDEFLAASRQLIQAGLIIGGYHQHERGTWRRTRQPKQS
;
A
#
# COMPACT_ATOMS: atom_id res chain seq x y z
N MET A 1 -2.53 18.76 21.00
CA MET A 1 -2.40 18.17 22.35
C MET A 1 -3.79 17.81 22.86
N PRO A 2 -4.02 16.59 23.37
CA PRO A 2 -5.35 16.11 23.74
C PRO A 2 -5.81 16.60 25.12
N TRP A 3 -4.99 17.32 25.87
CA TRP A 3 -5.40 17.96 27.12
C TRP A 3 -5.72 19.44 26.89
N GLU A 4 -6.92 19.88 27.27
CA GLU A 4 -7.36 21.27 27.18
C GLU A 4 -7.57 21.83 28.60
N ARG A 5 -7.01 23.03 28.87
CA ARG A 5 -7.11 23.74 30.16
C ARG A 5 -7.99 24.98 30.01
N ARG A 6 -8.86 25.22 30.99
CA ARG A 6 -9.65 26.47 31.08
C ARG A 6 -8.99 27.46 32.03
N ARG A 7 -9.18 28.77 31.82
CA ARG A 7 -8.59 29.87 32.63
C ARG A 7 -8.89 29.79 34.14
N ARG A 8 -9.98 29.15 34.56
CA ARG A 8 -10.35 28.89 35.96
C ARG A 8 -10.99 27.49 36.10
N GLY A 9 -10.21 26.43 35.91
CA GLY A 9 -10.72 25.06 36.08
C GLY A 9 -9.70 23.96 35.75
N SER A 10 -10.09 22.71 36.03
CA SER A 10 -9.28 21.52 35.77
C SER A 10 -9.04 21.28 34.27
N ALA A 11 -7.94 20.62 33.93
CA ALA A 11 -7.67 20.17 32.56
C ALA A 11 -8.59 19.01 32.17
N TYR A 12 -9.04 18.95 30.92
CA TYR A 12 -9.86 17.87 30.37
C TYR A 12 -9.15 17.16 29.22
N TYR A 13 -9.27 15.84 29.17
CA TYR A 13 -8.83 15.05 28.04
C TYR A 13 -9.88 15.06 26.93
N ILE A 14 -9.42 15.28 25.70
CA ILE A 14 -10.19 15.32 24.46
C ILE A 14 -9.68 14.17 23.60
N SER A 15 -10.56 13.22 23.35
CA SER A 15 -10.32 12.20 22.33
C SER A 15 -11.06 12.58 21.05
N SER A 16 -10.44 12.33 19.91
CA SER A 16 -11.06 12.54 18.60
C SER A 16 -11.29 11.22 17.93
N ARG A 17 -12.53 10.92 17.52
CA ARG A 17 -12.87 9.72 16.77
C ARG A 17 -13.44 10.10 15.40
N ARG A 18 -13.04 9.36 14.37
CA ARG A 18 -13.69 9.47 13.05
C ARG A 18 -15.03 8.73 13.09
N VAL A 19 -16.11 9.45 12.82
CA VAL A 19 -17.47 8.92 12.67
C VAL A 19 -17.96 9.37 11.30
N ASN A 20 -18.31 8.43 10.42
CA ASN A 20 -18.75 8.72 9.04
C ASN A 20 -17.80 9.68 8.28
N GLY A 21 -16.49 9.45 8.39
CA GLY A 21 -15.47 10.26 7.71
C GLY A 21 -15.20 11.64 8.35
N ARG A 22 -15.93 12.04 9.40
CA ARG A 22 -15.73 13.32 10.10
C ARG A 22 -15.04 13.09 11.44
N ALA A 23 -14.09 13.96 11.79
CA ALA A 23 -13.45 13.94 13.10
C ALA A 23 -14.36 14.58 14.15
N VAL A 24 -14.86 13.78 15.08
CA VAL A 24 -15.72 14.24 16.19
C VAL A 24 -14.89 14.29 17.46
N ARG A 25 -14.90 15.45 18.14
CA ARG A 25 -14.26 15.65 19.44
C ARG A 25 -15.17 15.18 20.56
N ARG A 26 -14.62 14.39 21.49
CA ARG A 26 -15.29 13.94 22.72
C ARG A 26 -14.49 14.42 23.92
N TYR A 27 -15.15 15.18 24.78
CA TYR A 27 -14.61 15.62 26.06
C TYR A 27 -14.84 14.51 27.08
N ILE A 28 -13.76 13.89 27.56
CA ILE A 28 -13.84 12.71 28.43
C ILE A 28 -13.85 13.12 29.91
N GLY A 29 -13.14 14.17 30.28
CA GLY A 29 -13.01 14.54 31.69
C GLY A 29 -11.59 14.92 32.07
N GLY A 30 -11.44 15.52 33.25
CA GLY A 30 -10.15 15.73 33.89
C GLY A 30 -9.77 14.62 34.87
N GLY A 31 -8.68 14.83 35.60
CA GLY A 31 -8.24 13.93 36.68
C GLY A 31 -7.98 12.50 36.19
N LEU A 32 -8.31 11.52 37.04
CA LEU A 32 -8.05 10.10 36.77
C LEU A 32 -8.74 9.59 35.49
N ALA A 33 -9.97 10.03 35.21
CA ALA A 33 -10.69 9.63 34.00
C ALA A 33 -9.98 10.07 32.71
N GLY A 34 -9.47 11.30 32.69
CA GLY A 34 -8.68 11.81 31.56
C GLY A 34 -7.32 11.11 31.44
N GLN A 35 -6.69 10.76 32.57
CA GLN A 35 -5.40 10.03 32.58
C GLN A 35 -5.56 8.62 32.03
N ILE A 36 -6.59 7.89 32.45
CA ILE A 36 -6.91 6.56 31.92
C ILE A 36 -7.18 6.65 30.41
N ALA A 37 -7.97 7.64 29.97
CA ALA A 37 -8.24 7.82 28.54
C ALA A 37 -6.99 8.14 27.73
N ALA A 38 -6.09 8.97 28.26
CA ALA A 38 -4.80 9.28 27.63
C ALA A 38 -3.94 8.03 27.47
N GLU A 39 -3.91 7.17 28.50
CA GLU A 39 -3.11 5.95 28.50
C GLU A 39 -3.67 4.90 27.54
N LEU A 40 -5.00 4.74 27.48
CA LEU A 40 -5.65 3.87 26.51
C LEU A 40 -5.40 4.33 25.06
N ASP A 41 -5.47 5.63 24.79
CA ASP A 41 -5.16 6.18 23.46
C ASP A 41 -3.67 5.99 23.12
N ARG A 42 -2.77 6.05 24.10
CA ARG A 42 -1.34 5.75 23.91
C ARG A 42 -1.12 4.29 23.53
N ILE A 43 -1.68 3.35 24.29
CA ILE A 43 -1.59 1.90 24.04
C ILE A 43 -2.17 1.56 22.66
N ARG A 44 -3.32 2.15 22.31
CA ARG A 44 -3.94 1.95 21.00
C ARG A 44 -3.03 2.41 19.87
N LYS A 45 -2.48 3.62 19.96
CA LYS A 45 -1.56 4.15 18.93
C LYS A 45 -0.32 3.28 18.79
N GLU A 46 0.25 2.80 19.89
CA GLU A 46 1.41 1.91 19.86
C GLU A 46 1.07 0.59 19.14
N ARG A 47 -0.11 0.02 19.41
CA ARG A 47 -0.59 -1.18 18.70
C ARG A 47 -0.79 -0.93 17.20
N ASP A 48 -1.44 0.18 16.85
CA ASP A 48 -1.70 0.55 15.46
C ASP A 48 -0.38 0.78 14.70
N GLN A 49 0.58 1.49 15.30
CA GLN A 49 1.93 1.68 14.73
C GLN A 49 2.67 0.37 14.50
N ARG A 50 2.62 -0.57 15.46
CA ARG A 50 3.23 -1.89 15.30
C ARG A 50 2.58 -2.66 14.16
N ARG A 51 1.27 -2.60 14.03
CA ARG A 51 0.53 -3.25 12.94
C ARG A 51 0.91 -2.65 11.59
N ASP A 52 0.92 -1.32 11.48
CA ASP A 52 1.27 -0.60 10.25
C ASP A 52 2.71 -0.89 9.82
N GLU A 53 3.64 -0.95 10.78
CA GLU A 53 5.04 -1.32 10.50
C GLU A 53 5.17 -2.76 10.01
N GLN A 54 4.44 -3.71 10.60
CA GLN A 54 4.42 -5.09 10.11
C GLN A 54 3.82 -5.18 8.70
N GLU A 55 2.75 -4.46 8.41
CA GLU A 55 2.17 -4.41 7.06
C GLU A 55 3.15 -3.80 6.04
N ARG A 56 3.87 -2.74 6.44
CA ARG A 56 4.89 -2.09 5.61
C ARG A 56 6.03 -3.06 5.29
N ILE A 57 6.55 -3.77 6.28
CA ILE A 57 7.61 -4.78 6.09
C ILE A 57 7.14 -5.90 5.16
N HIS A 58 5.92 -6.42 5.37
CA HIS A 58 5.36 -7.45 4.48
C HIS A 58 5.23 -6.94 3.05
N ARG A 59 4.70 -5.74 2.85
CA ARG A 59 4.54 -5.14 1.52
C ARG A 59 5.89 -4.98 0.82
N GLN A 60 6.89 -4.44 1.51
CA GLN A 60 8.22 -4.21 0.94
C GLN A 60 8.89 -5.53 0.48
N ARG A 61 8.67 -6.62 1.21
CA ARG A 61 9.15 -7.96 0.80
C ARG A 61 8.53 -8.41 -0.52
N PHE A 62 7.23 -8.20 -0.71
CA PHE A 62 6.54 -8.56 -1.94
C PHE A 62 6.90 -7.64 -3.11
N GLU A 63 7.02 -6.33 -2.87
CA GLU A 63 7.41 -5.36 -3.91
C GLU A 63 8.78 -5.68 -4.50
N THR A 64 9.74 -6.06 -3.66
CA THR A 64 11.09 -6.44 -4.14
C THR A 64 11.03 -7.70 -5.03
N ALA A 65 10.24 -8.70 -4.64
CA ALA A 65 10.06 -9.91 -5.43
C ALA A 65 9.32 -9.64 -6.76
N ALA A 66 8.30 -8.77 -6.73
CA ALA A 66 7.53 -8.38 -7.91
C ALA A 66 8.42 -7.72 -8.96
N VAL A 67 9.27 -6.75 -8.58
CA VAL A 67 10.21 -6.09 -9.50
C VAL A 67 11.10 -7.11 -10.21
N ARG A 68 11.64 -8.09 -9.48
CA ARG A 68 12.53 -9.12 -10.06
C ARG A 68 11.79 -10.05 -11.01
N ILE A 69 10.54 -10.38 -10.71
CA ILE A 69 9.70 -11.18 -11.60
C ILE A 69 9.38 -10.40 -12.87
N ASP A 70 9.06 -9.10 -12.77
CA ASP A 70 8.76 -8.26 -13.92
C ASP A 70 9.98 -8.12 -14.85
N GLU A 71 11.18 -7.94 -14.30
CA GLU A 71 12.45 -7.94 -15.05
C GLU A 71 12.65 -9.27 -15.78
N PHE A 72 12.47 -10.40 -15.09
CA PHE A 72 12.60 -11.72 -15.69
C PHE A 72 11.58 -11.98 -16.81
N LEU A 73 10.33 -11.56 -16.61
CA LEU A 73 9.28 -11.69 -17.62
C LEU A 73 9.55 -10.82 -18.84
N ALA A 74 10.09 -9.61 -18.63
CA ALA A 74 10.48 -8.71 -19.72
C ALA A 74 11.61 -9.32 -20.57
N ALA A 75 12.67 -9.81 -19.92
CA ALA A 75 13.79 -10.48 -20.59
C ALA A 75 13.33 -11.75 -21.34
N SER A 76 12.52 -12.58 -20.68
CA SER A 76 11.96 -13.80 -21.28
C SER A 76 11.09 -13.47 -22.51
N ARG A 77 10.27 -12.42 -22.43
CA ARG A 77 9.46 -11.96 -23.56
C ARG A 77 10.34 -11.55 -24.75
N GLN A 78 11.42 -10.81 -24.52
CA GLN A 78 12.35 -10.41 -25.58
C GLN A 78 13.00 -11.61 -26.27
N LEU A 79 13.44 -12.61 -25.50
CA LEU A 79 14.03 -13.84 -26.05
C LEU A 79 13.02 -14.64 -26.89
N ILE A 80 11.79 -14.79 -26.39
CA ILE A 80 10.71 -15.47 -27.12
C ILE A 80 10.40 -14.72 -28.43
N GLN A 81 10.29 -13.39 -28.38
CA GLN A 81 10.04 -12.57 -29.57
C GLN A 81 11.16 -12.72 -30.61
N ALA A 82 12.42 -12.66 -30.18
CA ALA A 82 13.56 -12.88 -31.07
C ALA A 82 13.52 -14.27 -31.72
N GLY A 83 13.23 -15.33 -30.94
CA GLY A 83 13.09 -16.69 -31.45
C GLY A 83 11.95 -16.83 -32.47
N LEU A 84 10.80 -16.20 -32.21
CA LEU A 84 9.68 -16.19 -33.15
C LEU A 84 10.02 -15.47 -34.46
N ILE A 85 10.70 -14.34 -34.39
CA ILE A 85 11.16 -13.59 -35.57
C ILE A 85 12.14 -14.43 -36.41
N ILE A 86 13.15 -15.03 -35.77
CA ILE A 86 14.11 -15.93 -36.45
C ILE A 86 13.38 -17.13 -37.06
N GLY A 87 12.36 -17.66 -36.38
CA GLY A 87 11.48 -18.72 -36.88
C GLY A 87 10.55 -18.31 -38.02
N GLY A 88 10.63 -17.06 -38.49
CA GLY A 88 9.82 -16.53 -39.58
C GLY A 88 8.39 -16.20 -39.16
N TYR A 89 8.14 -15.91 -37.89
CA TYR A 89 6.86 -15.41 -37.41
C TYR A 89 6.92 -13.89 -37.22
N HIS A 90 5.77 -13.23 -37.38
CA HIS A 90 5.60 -11.80 -37.11
C HIS A 90 4.32 -11.57 -36.32
N GLN A 91 4.27 -10.44 -35.61
CA GLN A 91 3.11 -9.99 -34.84
C GLN A 91 2.59 -8.67 -35.42
N HIS A 92 1.34 -8.64 -35.90
CA HIS A 92 0.69 -7.38 -36.28
C HIS A 92 0.18 -6.66 -35.04
N GLU A 93 0.54 -5.39 -34.84
CA GLU A 93 -0.02 -4.43 -33.86
C GLU A 93 -0.66 -5.05 -32.60
N ARG A 94 0.10 -5.92 -31.88
CA ARG A 94 -0.31 -6.61 -30.63
C ARG A 94 -1.31 -7.77 -30.77
N GLY A 95 -1.65 -8.22 -31.97
CA GLY A 95 -2.45 -9.42 -32.25
C GLY A 95 -1.66 -10.74 -32.17
N THR A 96 -2.23 -11.82 -32.69
CA THR A 96 -1.61 -13.16 -32.66
C THR A 96 -0.39 -13.25 -33.59
N TRP A 97 0.64 -13.98 -33.18
CA TRP A 97 1.78 -14.31 -34.03
C TRP A 97 1.36 -15.17 -35.22
N ARG A 98 1.85 -14.84 -36.42
CA ARG A 98 1.58 -15.59 -37.66
C ARG A 98 2.89 -15.88 -38.39
N ARG A 99 2.96 -17.05 -39.03
CA ARG A 99 4.12 -17.45 -39.84
C ARG A 99 4.09 -16.73 -41.18
N THR A 100 5.22 -16.16 -41.57
CA THR A 100 5.43 -15.57 -42.90
C THR A 100 5.39 -16.68 -43.95
N ARG A 101 4.57 -16.52 -44.98
CA ARG A 101 4.54 -17.44 -46.12
C ARG A 101 5.84 -17.23 -46.91
N GLN A 102 6.60 -18.29 -47.15
CA GLN A 102 7.73 -18.20 -48.09
C GLN A 102 7.18 -17.78 -49.46
N PRO A 103 7.81 -16.80 -50.15
CA PRO A 103 7.43 -16.50 -51.52
C PRO A 103 7.65 -17.75 -52.37
N LYS A 104 6.65 -18.11 -53.19
CA LYS A 104 6.83 -19.12 -54.24
C LYS A 104 8.00 -18.66 -55.12
N GLN A 105 9.10 -19.42 -55.11
CA GLN A 105 10.14 -19.27 -56.11
C GLN A 105 9.47 -19.53 -57.47
N SER A 106 9.46 -18.50 -58.33
CA SER A 106 9.05 -18.60 -59.74
C SER A 106 10.27 -18.85 -60.60
#